data_AF-A0A417QFV0-F1
#
_entry.id   AF-A0A417QFV0-F1
#
_cell.length_a   1.000
_cell.length_b   1.000
_cell.length_c   1.000
_cell.angle_alpha   90.00
_cell.angle_beta   90.00
_cell.angle_gamma   90.00
#
_symmetry.space_group_name_H-M   'P 1'
#
loop_
_entity.id
_entity.type
_entity.pdbx_description
1 polymer ?
#
loop_
_entity_poly.entity_id
_entity_poly.type
_entity_poly.pdbx_seq_one_letter_code
_entity_poly.pdbx_strand_id
1 'polypeptide(L)'
;MPNRILKESIRTSDSINELSWFEEVLFYRLIVSCDDYGRFDGRVAIIKGTCFPLKNVTNKNIEDALNKLVSVGLARHYEVEEKPYLQLPAWQSHQNIRAKKSRYPSPEEGNDITSDNSCKHMYADVNTSNQMQANVPVIQSNPNTNPNTESESYTGDSRLDVAFEEYIRFRKQIKKPMTDRAIQLAVGKLQKMSDDVEEQIAIINQSIMNGWSGLFPLNQDKGNKKTGKKSTRFSNAHERSYDMDQLEKDLLGV
;
A
#
# COMPACT_ATOMS: atom_id res chain seq x y z
N MET A 1 -3.43 -17.61 0.97
CA MET A 1 -2.72 -16.31 1.03
C MET A 1 -2.04 -16.07 -0.30
N PRO A 2 -1.85 -14.80 -0.70
CA PRO A 2 -1.14 -14.48 -1.92
C PRO A 2 0.35 -14.88 -1.81
N ASN A 3 0.95 -15.42 -2.88
CA ASN A 3 2.39 -15.78 -2.88
C ASN A 3 3.26 -14.58 -2.52
N ARG A 4 4.21 -14.78 -1.61
CA ARG A 4 5.16 -13.78 -1.12
C ARG A 4 6.56 -14.11 -1.63
N ILE A 5 7.29 -13.10 -2.07
CA ILE A 5 8.58 -13.29 -2.75
C ILE A 5 9.71 -12.91 -1.78
N LEU A 6 10.64 -13.82 -1.51
CA LEU A 6 11.92 -13.48 -0.91
C LEU A 6 12.90 -13.20 -2.05
N LYS A 7 13.40 -11.95 -2.13
CA LYS A 7 14.38 -11.55 -3.15
C LYS A 7 15.79 -11.93 -2.70
N GLU A 8 16.68 -12.15 -3.66
CA GLU A 8 18.10 -12.44 -3.39
C GLU A 8 18.81 -11.39 -2.52
N SER A 9 18.34 -10.14 -2.60
CA SER A 9 18.85 -8.99 -1.84
C SER A 9 18.83 -9.18 -0.32
N ILE A 10 18.07 -10.15 0.21
CA ILE A 10 18.10 -10.46 1.65
C ILE A 10 19.49 -10.88 2.13
N ARG A 11 20.30 -11.49 1.24
CA ARG A 11 21.64 -12.00 1.58
C ARG A 11 22.70 -10.91 1.76
N THR A 12 22.42 -9.71 1.25
CA THR A 12 23.37 -8.59 1.22
C THR A 12 22.77 -7.33 1.84
N SER A 13 21.68 -7.45 2.59
CA SER A 13 21.01 -6.32 3.22
C SER A 13 21.69 -5.99 4.54
N ASP A 14 22.19 -4.76 4.69
CA ASP A 14 22.85 -4.29 5.91
C ASP A 14 21.91 -4.37 7.13
N SER A 15 20.66 -3.94 6.99
CA SER A 15 19.66 -4.01 8.06
C SER A 15 19.33 -5.44 8.51
N ILE A 16 19.37 -6.42 7.59
CA ILE A 16 19.17 -7.84 7.92
C ILE A 16 20.43 -8.42 8.55
N ASN A 17 21.62 -8.00 8.09
CA ASN A 17 22.90 -8.44 8.64
C ASN A 17 23.11 -8.02 10.11
N GLU A 18 22.37 -7.02 10.60
CA GLU A 18 22.33 -6.63 12.01
C GLU A 18 21.47 -7.55 12.91
N LEU A 19 20.74 -8.50 12.33
CA LEU A 19 19.84 -9.40 13.06
C LEU A 19 20.56 -10.68 13.48
N SER A 20 20.16 -11.22 14.62
CA SER A 20 20.40 -12.61 14.98
C SER A 20 19.54 -13.55 14.12
N TRP A 21 19.94 -14.82 14.08
CA TRP A 21 19.21 -15.88 13.38
C TRP A 21 17.73 -15.95 13.77
N PHE A 22 17.39 -15.72 15.05
CA PHE A 22 16.01 -15.78 15.50
C PHE A 22 15.19 -14.58 15.01
N GLU A 23 15.77 -13.38 15.07
CA GLU A 23 15.16 -12.14 14.58
C GLU A 23 14.92 -12.18 13.07
N GLU A 24 15.89 -12.67 12.31
CA GLU A 24 15.78 -12.89 10.87
C GLU A 24 14.66 -13.91 10.54
N VAL A 25 14.57 -15.00 11.31
CA VAL A 25 13.49 -15.99 11.17
C VAL A 25 12.12 -15.37 11.46
N LEU A 26 11.99 -14.53 12.51
CA LEU A 26 10.76 -13.79 12.78
C LEU A 26 10.41 -12.89 11.59
N PHE A 27 11.37 -12.12 11.06
CA PHE A 27 11.16 -11.24 9.92
C PHE A 27 10.63 -11.99 8.69
N TYR A 28 11.25 -13.11 8.31
CA TYR A 28 10.77 -13.91 7.17
C TYR A 28 9.39 -14.52 7.39
N ARG A 29 9.07 -14.95 8.62
CA ARG A 29 7.74 -15.45 8.97
C ARG A 29 6.68 -14.33 8.95
N LEU A 30 7.05 -13.12 9.33
CA LEU A 30 6.20 -11.94 9.18
C LEU A 30 5.95 -11.60 7.72
N ILE A 31 6.95 -11.71 6.83
CA ILE A 31 6.75 -11.46 5.38
C ILE A 31 5.64 -12.36 4.82
N VAL A 32 5.60 -13.62 5.23
CA VAL A 32 4.56 -14.55 4.74
C VAL A 32 3.21 -14.39 5.44
N SER A 33 3.17 -13.73 6.60
CA SER A 33 1.96 -13.56 7.42
C SER A 33 1.25 -12.23 7.19
N CYS A 34 2.00 -11.17 6.84
CA CYS A 34 1.46 -9.84 6.59
C CYS A 34 0.47 -9.82 5.42
N ASP A 35 -0.47 -8.89 5.47
CA ASP A 35 -1.38 -8.62 4.36
C ASP A 35 -0.66 -7.97 3.16
N ASP A 36 -1.41 -7.61 2.12
CA ASP A 36 -0.82 -7.03 0.90
C ASP A 36 -0.25 -5.62 1.08
N TYR A 37 -0.46 -4.99 2.24
CA TYR A 37 0.10 -3.69 2.61
C TYR A 37 1.26 -3.82 3.60
N GLY A 38 1.70 -5.07 3.87
CA GLY A 38 2.76 -5.36 4.82
C GLY A 38 2.34 -5.20 6.27
N ARG A 39 1.02 -5.24 6.56
CA ARG A 39 0.48 -5.01 7.90
C ARG A 39 0.02 -6.31 8.55
N PHE A 40 0.11 -6.36 9.87
CA PHE A 40 -0.28 -7.52 10.68
C PHE A 40 -0.68 -7.11 12.10
N ASP A 41 -1.27 -8.04 12.86
CA ASP A 41 -1.60 -7.87 14.27
C ASP A 41 -0.32 -7.77 15.11
N GLY A 42 -0.22 -6.74 15.95
CA GLY A 42 0.94 -6.44 16.78
C GLY A 42 0.99 -7.23 18.09
N ARG A 43 -0.09 -7.92 18.47
CA ARG A 43 -0.11 -8.68 19.73
C ARG A 43 0.82 -9.88 19.64
N VAL A 44 1.75 -9.95 20.58
CA VAL A 44 2.78 -10.99 20.68
C VAL A 44 2.18 -12.40 20.64
N ALA A 45 1.04 -12.61 21.30
CA ALA A 45 0.34 -13.90 21.29
C ALA A 45 -0.14 -14.31 19.89
N ILE A 46 -0.62 -13.36 19.07
CA ILE A 46 -1.07 -13.61 17.70
C ILE A 46 0.12 -13.85 16.78
N ILE A 47 1.20 -13.08 16.93
CA ILE A 47 2.45 -13.28 16.22
C ILE A 47 3.01 -14.67 16.53
N LYS A 48 3.05 -15.07 17.81
CA LYS A 48 3.47 -16.40 18.23
C LYS A 48 2.63 -17.50 17.59
N GLY A 49 1.31 -17.42 17.71
CA GLY A 49 0.38 -18.42 17.18
C GLY A 49 0.45 -18.55 15.65
N THR A 50 0.72 -17.46 14.95
CA THR A 50 0.76 -17.43 13.46
C THR A 50 2.13 -17.76 12.91
N CYS A 51 3.18 -17.11 13.43
CA CYS A 51 4.55 -17.29 12.93
C CYS A 51 5.19 -18.57 13.48
N PHE A 52 4.85 -19.00 14.69
CA PHE A 52 5.51 -20.14 15.37
C PHE A 52 4.52 -21.20 15.90
N PRO A 53 3.51 -21.65 15.12
CA PRO A 53 2.46 -22.55 15.62
C PRO A 53 2.98 -23.89 16.15
N LEU A 54 4.11 -24.37 15.61
CA LEU A 54 4.71 -25.68 15.93
C LEU A 54 6.07 -25.56 16.60
N LYS A 55 6.45 -24.37 17.08
CA LYS A 55 7.77 -24.11 17.67
C LYS A 55 7.62 -23.64 19.10
N ASN A 56 8.50 -24.13 19.97
CA ASN A 56 8.56 -23.69 21.35
C ASN A 56 9.33 -22.37 21.43
N VAL A 57 8.61 -21.25 21.33
CA VAL A 57 9.15 -19.89 21.39
C VAL A 57 8.40 -19.12 22.48
N THR A 58 9.13 -18.38 23.32
CA THR A 58 8.51 -17.60 24.39
C THR A 58 8.01 -16.25 23.86
N ASN A 59 7.02 -15.64 24.54
CA ASN A 59 6.55 -14.29 24.19
C ASN A 59 7.69 -13.28 24.29
N LYS A 60 8.54 -13.41 25.32
CA LYS A 60 9.73 -12.56 25.51
C LYS A 60 10.69 -12.62 24.31
N ASN A 61 10.97 -13.79 23.75
CA ASN A 61 11.83 -13.87 22.56
C ASN A 61 11.23 -13.11 21.38
N ILE A 62 9.91 -13.17 21.20
CA ILE A 62 9.21 -12.46 20.12
C ILE A 62 9.20 -10.95 20.38
N GLU A 63 8.99 -10.51 21.62
CA GLU A 63 9.06 -9.10 22.02
C GLU A 63 10.46 -8.53 21.77
N ASP A 64 11.51 -9.20 22.24
CA ASP A 64 12.90 -8.80 22.05
C ASP A 64 13.23 -8.70 20.56
N ALA A 65 12.83 -9.72 19.78
CA ALA A 65 13.08 -9.74 18.35
C ALA A 65 12.29 -8.65 17.60
N LEU A 66 11.03 -8.40 17.97
CA LEU A 66 10.22 -7.34 17.38
C LEU A 66 10.82 -5.97 17.67
N ASN A 67 11.30 -5.73 18.90
CA ASN A 67 11.99 -4.51 19.28
C ASN A 67 13.27 -4.31 18.44
N LYS A 68 14.03 -5.38 18.19
CA LYS A 68 15.19 -5.31 17.30
C LYS A 68 14.79 -4.99 15.86
N LEU A 69 13.74 -5.61 15.32
CA LEU A 69 13.23 -5.29 13.97
C LEU A 69 12.78 -3.82 13.85
N VAL A 70 12.17 -3.27 14.90
CA VAL A 70 11.79 -1.85 14.96
C VAL A 70 13.03 -0.96 15.02
N SER A 71 14.02 -1.29 15.84
CA SER A 71 15.22 -0.45 15.97
C SER A 71 16.07 -0.39 14.69
N VAL A 72 16.12 -1.47 13.90
CA VAL A 72 16.80 -1.47 12.59
C VAL A 72 15.92 -0.97 11.43
N GLY A 73 14.66 -0.60 11.71
CA GLY A 73 13.73 -0.04 10.71
C GLY A 73 13.10 -1.07 9.75
N LEU A 74 13.22 -2.37 10.04
CA LEU A 74 12.57 -3.43 9.24
C LEU A 74 11.09 -3.62 9.59
N ALA A 75 10.68 -3.21 10.79
CA ALA A 75 9.29 -3.18 11.23
C ALA A 75 8.95 -1.82 11.84
N ARG A 76 7.67 -1.47 11.81
CA ARG A 76 7.07 -0.34 12.53
C ARG A 76 5.97 -0.89 13.42
N HIS A 77 6.00 -0.57 14.70
CA HIS A 77 4.97 -0.96 15.67
C HIS A 77 4.12 0.25 16.04
N TYR A 78 2.81 0.13 15.95
CA TYR A 78 1.88 1.25 16.12
C TYR A 78 0.57 0.80 16.76
N GLU A 79 -0.17 1.74 17.31
CA GLU A 79 -1.44 1.49 17.99
C GLU A 79 -2.60 2.21 17.29
N VAL A 80 -3.70 1.50 17.07
CA VAL A 80 -4.97 2.10 16.59
C VAL A 80 -6.10 1.56 17.47
N GLU A 81 -6.90 2.46 18.05
CA GLU A 81 -8.00 2.09 18.95
C GLU A 81 -7.56 1.12 20.08
N GLU A 82 -6.46 1.44 20.77
CA GLU A 82 -5.88 0.64 21.86
C GLU A 82 -5.40 -0.77 21.47
N LYS A 83 -5.27 -1.04 20.17
CA LYS A 83 -4.79 -2.33 19.65
C LYS A 83 -3.46 -2.16 18.95
N PRO A 84 -2.44 -2.97 19.30
CA PRO A 84 -1.16 -2.92 18.64
C PRO A 84 -1.22 -3.61 17.27
N TYR A 85 -0.53 -3.01 16.32
CA TYR A 85 -0.35 -3.46 14.94
C TYR A 85 1.11 -3.29 14.52
N LEU A 86 1.49 -4.02 13.49
CA LEU A 86 2.82 -3.90 12.90
C LEU A 86 2.72 -3.69 11.38
N GLN A 87 3.67 -2.94 10.84
CA GLN A 87 3.86 -2.75 9.41
C GLN A 87 5.32 -2.97 9.03
N LEU A 88 5.57 -3.62 7.89
CA LEU A 88 6.89 -3.68 7.27
C LEU A 88 7.06 -2.47 6.32
N PRO A 89 7.90 -1.47 6.62
CA PRO A 89 7.92 -0.21 5.88
C PRO A 89 8.33 -0.36 4.40
N ALA A 90 9.32 -1.22 4.12
CA ALA A 90 9.83 -1.44 2.77
C ALA A 90 8.93 -2.34 1.90
N TRP A 91 7.74 -2.71 2.36
CA TRP A 91 6.89 -3.72 1.72
C TRP A 91 6.66 -3.50 0.23
N GLN A 92 6.30 -2.28 -0.17
CA GLN A 92 5.95 -1.96 -1.56
C GLN A 92 7.14 -2.08 -2.52
N SER A 93 8.37 -1.94 -2.01
CA SER A 93 9.60 -2.14 -2.78
C SER A 93 9.91 -3.62 -3.02
N HIS A 94 9.35 -4.51 -2.20
CA HIS A 94 9.66 -5.95 -2.22
C HIS A 94 8.49 -6.84 -2.63
N GLN A 95 7.23 -6.38 -2.48
CA GLN A 95 6.02 -7.15 -2.74
C GLN A 95 5.02 -6.39 -3.62
N ASN A 96 4.25 -7.14 -4.42
CA ASN A 96 3.16 -6.58 -5.23
C ASN A 96 1.86 -6.50 -4.41
N ILE A 97 1.23 -5.33 -4.41
CA ILE A 97 -0.10 -5.13 -3.81
C ILE A 97 -1.17 -5.60 -4.80
N ARG A 98 -1.98 -6.59 -4.40
CA ARG A 98 -3.12 -7.07 -5.21
C ARG A 98 -4.46 -6.72 -4.57
N ALA A 99 -4.51 -6.68 -3.25
CA ALA A 99 -5.72 -6.35 -2.51
C ALA A 99 -6.07 -4.86 -2.61
N LYS A 100 -7.36 -4.56 -2.85
CA LYS A 100 -7.90 -3.19 -2.88
C LYS A 100 -7.97 -2.52 -1.49
N LYS A 101 -8.01 -3.32 -0.42
CA LYS A 101 -8.11 -2.86 0.97
C LYS A 101 -7.20 -3.69 1.87
N SER A 102 -6.59 -3.02 2.84
CA SER A 102 -5.84 -3.65 3.94
C SER A 102 -6.80 -4.38 4.89
N ARG A 103 -6.30 -5.44 5.53
CA ARG A 103 -7.03 -6.13 6.62
C ARG A 103 -6.82 -5.43 7.97
N TYR A 104 -5.73 -4.70 8.10
CA TYR A 104 -5.32 -4.02 9.33
C TYR A 104 -5.34 -2.50 9.16
N PRO A 105 -5.57 -1.73 10.24
CA PRO A 105 -5.62 -0.26 10.21
C PRO A 105 -4.35 0.39 9.67
N SER A 106 -4.43 1.65 9.24
CA SER A 106 -3.23 2.39 8.79
C SER A 106 -2.44 2.92 9.97
N PRO A 107 -1.09 2.93 9.94
CA PRO A 107 -0.32 3.65 10.95
C PRO A 107 -0.59 5.16 10.96
N GLU A 108 -1.11 5.72 9.86
CA GLU A 108 -1.57 7.12 9.80
C GLU A 108 -2.80 7.39 10.68
N GLU A 109 -3.51 6.34 11.10
CA GLU A 109 -4.68 6.41 11.97
C GLU A 109 -4.29 6.21 13.45
N GLY A 110 -2.99 6.11 13.76
CA GLY A 110 -2.48 5.68 15.06
C GLY A 110 -1.20 6.37 15.51
N ASN A 111 -0.75 6.01 16.72
CA ASN A 111 0.51 6.48 17.31
C ASN A 111 1.57 5.38 17.28
N ASP A 112 2.84 5.76 17.11
CA ASP A 112 3.95 4.82 17.17
C ASP A 112 4.20 4.33 18.60
N ILE A 113 4.45 3.03 18.74
CA ILE A 113 4.84 2.42 20.00
C ILE A 113 6.38 2.38 20.01
N THR A 114 7.01 3.34 20.68
CA THR A 114 8.46 3.37 20.88
C THR A 114 8.84 2.73 22.23
N SER A 115 10.09 2.25 22.34
CA SER A 115 10.65 1.61 23.53
C SER A 115 10.53 2.45 24.81
N ASP A 116 10.42 3.77 24.68
CA ASP A 116 10.38 4.70 25.81
C ASP A 116 9.03 4.72 26.55
N ASN A 117 8.01 4.04 26.01
CA ASN A 117 6.68 3.94 26.64
C ASN A 117 6.28 2.50 27.06
N SER A 118 7.18 1.51 26.95
CA SER A 118 6.82 0.11 27.23
C SER A 118 7.07 -0.28 28.69
N CYS A 119 6.24 0.24 29.60
CA CYS A 119 6.07 -0.30 30.96
C CYS A 119 4.59 -0.46 31.36
N LYS A 120 3.64 -0.32 30.44
CA LYS A 120 2.22 -0.50 30.74
C LYS A 120 1.66 -1.71 30.00
N HIS A 121 1.59 -2.80 30.77
CA HIS A 121 0.57 -3.84 30.76
C HIS A 121 0.22 -4.53 29.43
N MET A 122 0.73 -5.75 29.28
CA MET A 122 -0.10 -6.85 28.77
C MET A 122 -0.35 -7.84 29.91
N TYR A 123 -1.46 -7.64 30.63
CA TYR A 123 -2.09 -8.77 31.32
C TYR A 123 -2.73 -9.64 30.24
N ALA A 124 -2.18 -10.83 30.01
CA ALA A 124 -2.93 -11.91 29.42
C ALA A 124 -3.79 -12.50 30.55
N ASP A 125 -5.03 -12.04 30.69
CA ASP A 125 -5.96 -12.68 31.62
C ASP A 125 -6.25 -14.11 31.18
N VAL A 126 -6.04 -14.99 32.14
CA VAL A 126 -6.21 -16.44 32.10
C VAL A 126 -7.71 -16.77 32.05
N ASN A 127 -8.07 -17.73 31.20
CA ASN A 127 -9.38 -18.39 31.11
C ASN A 127 -10.06 -18.65 32.47
N THR A 128 -11.39 -18.45 32.56
CA THR A 128 -12.37 -19.47 33.03
C THR A 128 -13.80 -19.05 32.68
N SER A 129 -14.53 -20.02 32.12
CA SER A 129 -15.98 -20.10 31.86
C SER A 129 -16.89 -19.41 32.89
N ASN A 130 -17.89 -18.64 32.43
CA ASN A 130 -19.32 -18.93 32.67
C ASN A 130 -20.27 -17.90 32.02
N GLN A 131 -21.41 -18.42 31.56
CA GLN A 131 -22.58 -17.69 31.06
C GLN A 131 -23.13 -16.69 32.08
N MET A 132 -23.73 -15.58 31.63
CA MET A 132 -25.19 -15.38 31.66
C MET A 132 -25.58 -14.02 31.02
N GLN A 133 -26.74 -14.04 30.38
CA GLN A 133 -27.40 -12.93 29.71
C GLN A 133 -27.95 -11.90 30.72
N ALA A 134 -27.98 -10.62 30.33
CA ALA A 134 -28.98 -9.67 30.81
C ALA A 134 -29.26 -8.60 29.75
N ASN A 135 -30.55 -8.40 29.48
CA ASN A 135 -31.14 -7.41 28.57
C ASN A 135 -31.08 -5.98 29.13
N VAL A 136 -31.48 -5.03 28.26
CA VAL A 136 -32.16 -3.73 28.52
C VAL A 136 -31.26 -2.48 28.41
N PRO A 137 -31.69 -1.34 27.80
CA PRO A 137 -32.42 -1.12 26.53
C PRO A 137 -31.75 -0.04 25.63
N VAL A 138 -32.38 0.20 24.47
CA VAL A 138 -32.10 1.23 23.45
C VAL A 138 -32.23 2.66 24.00
N ILE A 139 -31.28 3.55 23.66
CA ILE A 139 -31.48 5.01 23.64
C ILE A 139 -30.88 5.57 22.33
N GLN A 140 -31.76 6.19 21.53
CA GLN A 140 -31.46 6.96 20.32
C GLN A 140 -31.08 8.42 20.65
N SER A 141 -30.53 9.11 19.64
CA SER A 141 -30.17 10.55 19.51
C SER A 141 -28.75 10.90 19.98
N ASN A 142 -27.88 11.61 19.23
CA ASN A 142 -27.95 12.41 17.99
C ASN A 142 -26.52 12.56 17.42
N PRO A 143 -26.32 12.82 16.10
CA PRO A 143 -25.05 13.33 15.60
C PRO A 143 -24.98 14.85 15.81
N ASN A 144 -24.00 15.32 16.58
CA ASN A 144 -23.67 16.74 16.66
C ASN A 144 -22.51 17.01 15.70
N THR A 145 -22.80 17.60 14.55
CA THR A 145 -21.79 18.24 13.69
C THR A 145 -22.24 19.67 13.52
N ASN A 146 -21.56 20.60 14.17
CA ASN A 146 -21.71 22.02 13.89
C ASN A 146 -20.48 22.50 13.08
N PRO A 147 -20.70 23.42 12.13
CA PRO A 147 -19.85 23.68 10.97
C PRO A 147 -18.84 24.77 11.24
N ASN A 148 -17.83 24.87 10.38
CA ASN A 148 -17.27 26.13 9.90
C ASN A 148 -16.09 25.84 8.98
N THR A 149 -16.22 26.10 7.68
CA THR A 149 -15.09 26.61 6.90
C THR A 149 -15.65 27.47 5.78
N GLU A 150 -15.20 28.72 5.78
CA GLU A 150 -15.45 29.77 4.82
C GLU A 150 -15.15 29.29 3.39
N SER A 151 -16.02 29.63 2.44
CA SER A 151 -15.87 29.24 1.04
C SER A 151 -14.76 30.04 0.37
N GLU A 152 -13.51 29.55 0.46
CA GLU A 152 -12.42 30.04 -0.38
C GLU A 152 -12.68 29.63 -1.83
N SER A 153 -12.90 30.62 -2.71
CA SER A 153 -12.97 30.41 -4.16
C SER A 153 -11.57 30.19 -4.71
N TYR A 154 -11.34 29.07 -5.38
CA TYR A 154 -10.02 28.68 -5.90
C TYR A 154 -9.78 29.14 -7.33
N THR A 155 -10.86 29.25 -8.11
CA THR A 155 -10.81 29.46 -9.57
C THR A 155 -11.57 30.70 -10.02
N GLY A 156 -12.34 31.33 -9.13
CA GLY A 156 -13.17 32.49 -9.44
C GLY A 156 -14.50 32.16 -10.13
N ASP A 157 -14.73 30.89 -10.48
CA ASP A 157 -16.00 30.39 -11.04
C ASP A 157 -16.64 29.37 -10.08
N SER A 158 -17.87 29.65 -9.68
CA SER A 158 -18.60 28.83 -8.70
C SER A 158 -18.82 27.38 -9.16
N ARG A 159 -18.96 27.12 -10.46
CA ARG A 159 -19.20 25.77 -10.99
C ARG A 159 -17.91 24.96 -11.02
N LEU A 160 -16.82 25.62 -11.40
CA LEU A 160 -15.50 25.01 -11.41
C LEU A 160 -14.98 24.75 -9.99
N ASP A 161 -15.23 25.66 -9.05
CA ASP A 161 -14.87 25.50 -7.64
C ASP A 161 -15.55 24.26 -7.03
N VAL A 162 -16.82 24.00 -7.34
CA VAL A 162 -17.52 22.78 -6.88
C VAL A 162 -16.85 21.52 -7.42
N ALA A 163 -16.50 21.48 -8.71
CA ALA A 163 -15.80 20.34 -9.30
C ALA A 163 -14.41 20.16 -8.66
N PHE A 164 -13.72 21.26 -8.37
CA PHE A 164 -12.40 21.23 -7.75
C PHE A 164 -12.44 20.81 -6.27
N GLU A 165 -13.47 21.22 -5.53
CA GLU A 165 -13.74 20.72 -4.17
C GLU A 165 -13.98 19.21 -4.16
N GLU A 166 -14.77 18.70 -5.11
CA GLU A 166 -14.97 17.25 -5.30
C GLU A 166 -13.64 16.55 -5.61
N TYR A 167 -12.77 17.17 -6.41
CA TYR A 167 -11.42 16.67 -6.64
C TYR A 167 -10.55 16.66 -5.38
N ILE A 168 -10.63 17.70 -4.53
CA ILE A 168 -9.93 17.75 -3.24
C ILE A 168 -10.48 16.68 -2.29
N ARG A 169 -11.81 16.49 -2.23
CA ARG A 169 -12.46 15.42 -1.46
C ARG A 169 -12.00 14.06 -1.96
N PHE A 170 -11.97 13.84 -3.27
CA PHE A 170 -11.43 12.63 -3.89
C PHE A 170 -9.96 12.41 -3.52
N ARG A 171 -9.12 13.45 -3.58
CA ARG A 171 -7.70 13.40 -3.17
C ARG A 171 -7.54 13.01 -1.69
N LYS A 172 -8.43 13.50 -0.81
CA LYS A 172 -8.52 13.06 0.60
C LYS A 172 -8.95 11.58 0.70
N GLN A 173 -9.95 11.16 -0.08
CA GLN A 173 -10.43 9.77 -0.12
C GLN A 173 -9.37 8.76 -0.61
N ILE A 174 -8.55 9.13 -1.61
CA ILE A 174 -7.41 8.30 -2.06
C ILE A 174 -6.15 8.48 -1.21
N LYS A 175 -6.28 9.12 -0.04
CA LYS A 175 -5.21 9.35 0.95
C LYS A 175 -3.98 10.08 0.37
N LYS A 176 -4.22 10.98 -0.58
CA LYS A 176 -3.21 11.90 -1.14
C LYS A 176 -3.72 13.35 -1.01
N PRO A 177 -3.98 13.84 0.22
CA PRO A 177 -4.48 15.19 0.43
C PRO A 177 -3.51 16.19 -0.21
N MET A 178 -4.06 17.30 -0.71
CA MET A 178 -3.29 18.32 -1.39
C MET A 178 -3.08 19.48 -0.42
N THR A 179 -1.84 19.97 -0.32
CA THR A 179 -1.54 21.21 0.43
C THR A 179 -2.06 22.42 -0.32
N ASP A 180 -2.25 23.55 0.35
CA ASP A 180 -2.76 24.80 -0.27
C ASP A 180 -1.91 25.24 -1.47
N ARG A 181 -0.58 25.09 -1.34
CA ARG A 181 0.35 25.34 -2.45
C ARG A 181 0.14 24.38 -3.62
N ALA A 182 -0.14 23.11 -3.34
CA ALA A 182 -0.42 22.13 -4.39
C ALA A 182 -1.80 22.33 -5.03
N ILE A 183 -2.78 22.88 -4.29
CA ILE A 183 -4.06 23.36 -4.82
C ILE A 183 -3.81 24.48 -5.85
N GLN A 184 -3.05 25.51 -5.49
CA GLN A 184 -2.70 26.60 -6.41
C GLN A 184 -1.98 26.10 -7.66
N LEU A 185 -1.03 25.18 -7.53
CA LEU A 185 -0.32 24.58 -8.66
C LEU A 185 -1.25 23.76 -9.56
N ALA A 186 -2.22 23.06 -8.99
CA ALA A 186 -3.19 22.28 -9.74
C ALA A 186 -4.17 23.18 -10.51
N VAL A 187 -4.64 24.29 -9.91
CA VAL A 187 -5.45 25.32 -10.59
C VAL A 187 -4.66 25.95 -11.75
N GLY A 188 -3.42 26.37 -11.50
CA GLY A 188 -2.57 26.93 -12.57
C GLY A 188 -2.24 25.92 -13.67
N LYS A 189 -2.18 24.62 -13.36
CA LYS A 189 -2.03 23.56 -14.36
C LYS A 189 -3.30 23.40 -15.19
N LEU A 190 -4.48 23.51 -14.57
CA LEU A 190 -5.77 23.40 -15.23
C LEU A 190 -6.02 24.55 -16.22
N GLN A 191 -5.72 25.79 -15.80
CA GLN A 191 -5.79 26.98 -16.66
C GLN A 191 -4.86 26.89 -17.88
N LYS A 192 -3.70 26.23 -17.74
CA LYS A 192 -2.79 25.98 -18.88
C LYS A 192 -3.30 24.92 -19.85
N MET A 193 -4.25 24.07 -19.45
CA MET A 193 -4.76 22.98 -20.28
C MET A 193 -5.94 23.41 -21.15
N SER A 194 -6.78 24.31 -20.65
CA SER A 194 -7.90 24.91 -21.39
C SER A 194 -8.29 26.23 -20.73
N ASP A 195 -8.81 27.17 -21.52
CA ASP A 195 -9.44 28.41 -21.03
C ASP A 195 -10.96 28.25 -20.87
N ASP A 196 -11.54 27.13 -21.35
CA ASP A 196 -12.98 26.85 -21.27
C ASP A 196 -13.36 26.14 -19.97
N VAL A 197 -14.35 26.67 -19.27
CA VAL A 197 -14.79 26.17 -17.95
C VAL A 197 -15.37 24.74 -18.06
N GLU A 198 -16.11 24.43 -19.12
CA GLU A 198 -16.70 23.09 -19.30
C GLU A 198 -15.61 22.04 -19.55
N GLU A 199 -14.62 22.35 -20.39
CA GLU A 199 -13.47 21.49 -20.61
C GLU A 199 -12.65 21.26 -19.33
N GLN A 200 -12.44 22.31 -18.53
CA GLN A 200 -11.74 22.19 -17.24
C GLN A 200 -12.50 21.28 -16.26
N ILE A 201 -13.83 21.41 -16.16
CA ILE A 201 -14.67 20.52 -15.36
C ILE A 201 -14.58 19.08 -15.87
N ALA A 202 -14.60 18.87 -17.18
CA ALA A 202 -14.47 17.54 -17.78
C ALA A 202 -13.10 16.90 -17.47
N ILE A 203 -12.01 17.67 -17.47
CA ILE A 203 -10.66 17.21 -17.08
C ILE A 203 -10.65 16.72 -15.63
N ILE A 204 -11.29 17.48 -14.73
CA ILE A 204 -11.40 17.11 -13.32
C ILE A 204 -12.21 15.81 -13.18
N ASN A 205 -13.38 15.73 -13.81
CA ASN A 205 -14.25 14.56 -13.77
C ASN A 205 -13.55 13.31 -14.33
N GLN A 206 -12.80 13.44 -15.43
CA GLN A 206 -11.98 12.36 -15.99
C GLN A 206 -10.96 11.86 -14.96
N SER A 207 -10.31 12.78 -14.24
CA SER A 207 -9.30 12.44 -13.25
C SER A 207 -9.91 11.70 -12.05
N ILE A 208 -11.08 12.14 -11.56
CA ILE A 208 -11.83 11.46 -10.49
C ILE A 208 -12.29 10.08 -10.95
N MET A 209 -12.93 10.00 -12.13
CA MET A 209 -13.46 8.75 -12.70
C MET A 209 -12.37 7.69 -12.89
N ASN A 210 -11.19 8.10 -13.35
CA ASN A 210 -10.06 7.20 -13.58
C ASN A 210 -9.20 6.96 -12.32
N GLY A 211 -9.55 7.57 -11.19
CA GLY A 211 -8.80 7.41 -9.94
C GLY A 211 -7.41 8.05 -9.97
N TRP A 212 -7.19 9.06 -10.82
CA TRP A 212 -5.88 9.68 -11.01
C TRP A 212 -5.60 10.77 -9.98
N SER A 213 -4.43 10.72 -9.36
CA SER A 213 -3.98 11.77 -8.44
C SER A 213 -3.48 13.04 -9.14
N GLY A 214 -3.57 13.14 -10.47
CA GLY A 214 -3.15 14.31 -11.24
C GLY A 214 -4.15 14.64 -12.35
N LEU A 215 -4.14 15.90 -12.79
CA LEU A 215 -4.96 16.39 -13.91
C LEU A 215 -4.22 16.19 -15.24
N PHE A 216 -4.93 15.67 -16.24
CA PHE A 216 -4.43 15.37 -17.58
C PHE A 216 -5.43 15.83 -18.65
N PRO A 217 -4.98 16.21 -19.86
CA PRO A 217 -5.88 16.63 -20.93
C PRO A 217 -6.94 15.57 -21.25
N LEU A 218 -8.10 16.02 -21.75
CA LEU A 218 -9.16 15.11 -22.18
C LEU A 218 -8.63 14.16 -23.25
N ASN A 219 -8.96 12.87 -23.11
CA ASN A 219 -8.73 11.91 -24.16
C ASN A 219 -9.55 12.34 -25.38
N GLN A 220 -8.91 12.92 -26.38
CA GLN A 220 -9.53 13.12 -27.68
C GLN A 220 -9.97 11.75 -28.18
N ASP A 221 -11.28 11.56 -28.38
CA ASP A 221 -11.83 10.47 -29.19
C ASP A 221 -11.32 10.65 -30.63
N LYS A 222 -10.04 10.30 -30.84
CA LYS A 222 -9.48 10.13 -32.17
C LYS A 222 -10.08 8.84 -32.69
N GLY A 223 -11.13 9.01 -33.49
CA GLY A 223 -11.78 7.95 -34.24
C GLY A 223 -10.78 6.91 -34.74
N ASN A 224 -11.06 5.66 -34.38
CA ASN A 224 -10.82 4.45 -35.15
C ASN A 224 -9.60 4.50 -36.11
N LYS A 225 -8.39 4.34 -35.56
CA LYS A 225 -7.30 3.67 -36.27
C LYS A 225 -6.94 2.40 -35.52
N LYS A 226 -7.50 1.29 -35.99
CA LYS A 226 -6.97 -0.05 -35.74
C LYS A 226 -5.49 -0.09 -36.14
N THR A 227 -4.59 -0.03 -35.17
CA THR A 227 -3.24 -0.57 -35.35
C THR A 227 -3.19 -1.91 -34.65
N GLY A 228 -3.03 -2.95 -35.45
CA GLY A 228 -3.10 -4.35 -35.05
C GLY A 228 -2.23 -4.68 -33.85
N LYS A 229 -2.79 -5.53 -32.99
CA LYS A 229 -2.11 -6.23 -31.90
C LYS A 229 -0.85 -6.90 -32.46
N LYS A 230 0.34 -6.34 -32.22
CA LYS A 230 1.58 -7.09 -32.41
C LYS A 230 1.70 -8.08 -31.25
N SER A 231 1.33 -9.32 -31.54
CA SER A 231 1.77 -10.48 -30.80
C SER A 231 3.30 -10.46 -30.73
N THR A 232 3.87 -10.21 -29.56
CA THR A 232 5.28 -10.48 -29.29
C THR A 232 5.43 -11.99 -29.06
N ARG A 233 5.28 -12.75 -30.13
CA ARG A 233 5.82 -14.11 -30.23
C ARG A 233 7.25 -13.94 -30.74
N PHE A 234 8.22 -14.46 -30.01
CA PHE A 234 9.62 -14.49 -30.43
C PHE A 234 9.73 -15.08 -31.85
N SER A 235 9.86 -14.21 -32.86
CA SER A 235 10.06 -14.59 -34.25
C SER A 235 11.46 -14.15 -34.69
N ASN A 236 12.48 -14.76 -34.09
CA ASN A 236 13.86 -14.73 -34.56
C ASN A 236 14.29 -16.06 -35.18
N ALA A 237 13.34 -16.91 -35.57
CA ALA A 237 13.60 -18.03 -36.48
C ALA A 237 13.31 -17.54 -37.90
N HIS A 238 14.17 -16.70 -38.46
CA HIS A 238 14.37 -16.76 -39.91
C HIS A 238 15.10 -18.08 -40.15
N GLU A 239 14.52 -18.94 -40.99
CA GLU A 239 15.19 -20.09 -41.57
C GLU A 239 16.56 -19.64 -42.10
N ARG A 240 17.63 -19.97 -41.37
CA ARG A 240 18.93 -20.05 -41.99
C ARG A 240 18.86 -21.28 -42.87
N SER A 241 18.55 -21.10 -44.16
CA SER A 241 18.84 -22.11 -45.15
C SER A 241 20.36 -22.22 -45.21
N TYR A 242 20.92 -23.16 -44.47
CA TYR A 242 22.32 -23.51 -44.63
C TYR A 242 22.44 -24.24 -45.97
N ASP A 243 23.28 -23.72 -46.85
CA ASP A 243 23.69 -24.45 -48.05
C ASP A 243 24.60 -25.60 -47.59
N MET A 244 24.00 -26.76 -47.39
CA MET A 244 24.66 -27.93 -46.83
C MET A 244 25.78 -28.42 -47.74
N ASP A 245 25.64 -28.23 -49.06
CA ASP A 245 26.64 -28.65 -50.05
C ASP A 245 27.90 -27.78 -49.93
N GLN A 246 27.74 -26.48 -49.65
CA GLN A 246 28.87 -25.58 -49.42
C GLN A 246 29.58 -25.89 -48.10
N LEU A 247 28.83 -26.19 -47.04
CA LEU A 247 29.40 -26.57 -45.75
C LEU A 247 30.17 -27.90 -45.81
N GLU A 248 29.69 -28.85 -46.60
CA GLU A 248 30.36 -30.15 -46.76
C GLU A 248 31.68 -30.02 -47.53
N LYS A 249 31.74 -29.16 -48.56
CA LYS A 249 32.99 -28.83 -49.25
C LYS A 249 34.00 -28.13 -48.34
N ASP A 250 33.55 -27.15 -47.57
CA ASP A 250 34.41 -26.40 -46.65
C ASP A 250 34.97 -27.31 -45.54
N LEU A 251 34.21 -28.33 -45.10
CA LEU A 251 34.65 -29.31 -44.10
C LEU A 251 35.61 -30.38 -44.67
N LEU A 252 35.41 -30.79 -45.93
CA LEU A 252 36.26 -31.81 -46.58
C LEU A 252 37.51 -31.23 -47.25
N GLY A 253 37.59 -29.91 -47.40
CA GLY A 253 38.76 -29.21 -47.95
C GLY A 253 39.04 -29.51 -49.42
N VAL A 254 37.99 -29.76 -50.21
CA VAL A 254 38.05 -30.04 -51.66
C VAL A 254 37.19 -29.07 -52.44
#